data_AF-A0A4Z0A0Z4-F1
#
_entry.id   AF-A0A4Z0A0Z4-F1
#
_cell.length_a   1.000
_cell.length_b   1.000
_cell.length_c   1.000
_cell.angle_alpha   90.00
_cell.angle_beta   90.00
_cell.angle_gamma   90.00
#
_symmetry.space_group_name_H-M   'P 1'
#
loop_
_entity.id
_entity.type
_entity.pdbx_description
1 polymer ?
#
loop_
_entity_poly.entity_id
_entity_poly.type
_entity_poly.pdbx_seq_one_letter_code
_entity_poly.pdbx_strand_id
1 'polypeptide(L)'
;MICVQELKLHLKGPPDCAKVHHKAPRKPGPRRRTRHCELRVARQKRLQPMEQLPPEYIVSSKKQHCGIPTLHYCVAVSADSLYSYAVKHSLVHKLEGHNVETVRYCGMLQAIHKLKQLSGAILLLEEPLWKADDSFLVARYSNYSYSYHMNKKGAPPDDRVFDIVRRELATTSTPKWYQIAE
;
A
#
# COMPACT_ATOMS: atom_id res chain seq x y z
N MET A 1 -10.75 -65.88 22.13
CA MET A 1 -9.49 -66.66 22.12
C MET A 1 -8.49 -65.96 23.01
N ILE A 2 -7.89 -66.74 23.90
CA ILE A 2 -7.04 -66.38 25.03
C ILE A 2 -5.59 -66.75 24.69
N CYS A 3 -4.64 -66.15 25.42
CA CYS A 3 -3.21 -66.49 25.63
C CYS A 3 -2.20 -66.00 24.56
N VAL A 4 -1.16 -65.20 24.89
CA VAL A 4 -0.05 -65.36 25.89
C VAL A 4 0.86 -66.52 25.42
N GLN A 5 2.19 -66.50 25.26
CA GLN A 5 3.40 -65.88 25.86
C GLN A 5 4.57 -66.24 24.88
N GLU A 6 5.71 -65.55 24.73
CA GLU A 6 6.94 -65.52 25.57
C GLU A 6 7.93 -64.51 24.93
N LEU A 7 8.54 -63.57 25.66
CA LEU A 7 9.85 -63.65 26.36
C LEU A 7 11.06 -64.08 25.51
N LYS A 8 11.93 -63.12 25.13
CA LYS A 8 13.29 -62.99 25.71
C LYS A 8 14.04 -61.73 25.25
N LEU A 9 14.53 -61.03 26.27
CA LEU A 9 15.53 -59.98 26.29
C LEU A 9 16.82 -60.32 25.53
N HIS A 10 17.31 -59.37 24.71
CA HIS A 10 18.63 -58.71 24.84
C HIS A 10 18.98 -57.99 23.53
N LEU A 11 19.22 -56.67 23.60
CA LEU A 11 20.47 -56.03 23.16
C LEU A 11 20.33 -54.50 23.12
N LYS A 12 21.10 -53.86 24.02
CA LYS A 12 21.82 -52.57 23.90
C LYS A 12 20.99 -51.30 23.64
N GLY A 13 21.10 -50.38 24.60
CA GLY A 13 20.36 -49.13 24.67
C GLY A 13 20.59 -48.15 23.51
N PRO A 14 19.69 -47.16 23.35
CA PRO A 14 19.82 -46.13 22.32
C PRO A 14 20.99 -45.19 22.64
N PRO A 15 21.73 -44.71 21.62
CA PRO A 15 22.80 -43.75 21.83
C PRO A 15 22.24 -42.44 22.37
N ASP A 16 22.97 -41.84 23.31
CA ASP A 16 22.66 -40.56 23.93
C ASP A 16 22.24 -39.52 22.90
N CYS A 17 20.97 -39.09 22.99
CA CYS A 17 20.46 -37.93 22.28
C CYS A 17 21.26 -36.70 22.74
N ALA A 18 22.24 -36.28 21.93
CA ALA A 18 22.97 -35.05 22.13
C ALA A 18 21.97 -33.88 22.21
N LYS A 19 21.80 -33.33 23.42
CA LYS A 19 21.00 -32.12 23.65
C LYS A 19 21.64 -30.98 22.87
N VAL A 20 21.07 -30.63 21.72
CA VAL A 20 21.39 -29.39 21.02
C VAL A 20 20.92 -28.25 21.91
N HIS A 21 21.83 -27.71 22.71
CA HIS A 21 21.60 -26.49 23.46
C HIS A 21 21.47 -25.34 22.45
N HIS A 22 20.23 -24.96 22.11
CA HIS A 22 19.98 -23.67 21.48
C HIS A 22 20.43 -22.57 22.44
N LYS A 23 21.64 -22.05 22.23
CA LYS A 23 22.11 -20.85 22.95
C LYS A 23 21.11 -19.73 22.66
N ALA A 24 20.53 -19.17 23.72
CA ALA A 24 19.65 -18.03 23.62
C ALA A 24 20.34 -16.91 22.81
N PRO A 25 19.66 -16.29 21.83
CA PRO A 25 20.25 -15.25 21.01
C PRO A 25 20.78 -14.13 21.91
N ARG A 26 22.09 -13.87 21.83
CA ARG A 26 22.76 -12.81 22.60
C ARG A 26 22.04 -11.49 22.32
N LYS A 27 21.57 -10.82 23.38
CA LYS A 27 20.94 -9.50 23.27
C LYS A 27 21.90 -8.55 22.54
N PRO A 28 21.45 -7.82 21.50
CA PRO A 28 22.32 -6.95 20.74
C PRO A 28 22.93 -5.87 21.64
N GLY A 29 24.22 -5.61 21.46
CA GLY A 29 24.91 -4.53 22.16
C GLY A 29 24.29 -3.15 21.86
N PRO A 30 24.53 -2.14 22.71
CA PRO A 30 23.91 -0.81 22.57
C PRO A 30 24.06 -0.20 21.17
N ARG A 31 25.26 -0.27 20.57
CA ARG A 31 25.52 0.22 19.21
C ARG A 31 24.66 -0.46 18.13
N ARG A 32 24.43 -1.78 18.25
CA ARG A 32 23.57 -2.51 17.29
C ARG A 32 22.10 -2.13 17.48
N ARG A 33 21.66 -1.86 18.72
CA ARG A 33 20.31 -1.37 19.01
C ARG A 33 20.09 0.02 18.43
N THR A 34 21.02 0.96 18.64
CA THR A 34 20.95 2.33 18.09
C THR A 34 20.85 2.30 16.58
N ARG A 35 21.75 1.58 15.89
CA ARG A 35 21.70 1.43 14.43
C ARG A 35 20.37 0.81 13.96
N HIS A 36 19.82 -0.16 14.69
CA HIS A 36 18.54 -0.76 14.34
C HIS A 36 17.37 0.23 14.51
N CYS A 37 17.39 1.06 15.57
CA CYS A 37 16.43 2.12 15.77
C CYS A 37 16.53 3.19 14.68
N GLU A 38 17.74 3.65 14.34
CA GLU A 38 17.98 4.59 13.25
C GLU A 38 17.48 4.07 11.90
N LEU A 39 17.74 2.79 11.59
CA LEU A 39 17.23 2.16 10.38
C LEU A 39 15.69 2.06 10.38
N ARG A 40 15.06 1.78 11.52
CA ARG A 40 13.60 1.78 11.65
C ARG A 40 13.02 3.18 11.44
N VAL A 41 13.59 4.19 12.08
CA VAL A 41 13.17 5.58 11.94
C VAL A 41 13.38 6.07 10.50
N ALA A 42 14.50 5.73 9.87
CA ALA A 42 14.77 6.08 8.47
C ALA A 42 13.77 5.41 7.51
N ARG A 43 13.43 4.13 7.75
CA ARG A 43 12.37 3.45 7.00
C ARG A 43 11.02 4.12 7.20
N GLN A 44 10.68 4.48 8.43
CA GLN A 44 9.40 5.13 8.74
C GLN A 44 9.31 6.54 8.18
N LYS A 45 10.42 7.29 8.16
CA LYS A 45 10.49 8.61 7.48
C LYS A 45 10.29 8.48 5.98
N ARG A 46 10.82 7.43 5.34
CA ARG A 46 10.57 7.14 3.90
C ARG A 46 9.13 6.79 3.60
N LEU A 47 8.38 6.33 4.60
CA LEU A 47 6.96 6.10 4.44
C LEU A 47 6.17 7.40 4.47
N GLN A 48 6.67 8.54 4.97
CA GLN A 48 5.87 9.76 5.10
C GLN A 48 5.55 10.43 3.75
N PRO A 49 4.42 11.16 3.64
CA PRO A 49 4.11 11.87 2.42
C PRO A 49 5.10 13.01 2.18
N MET A 50 5.56 13.16 0.95
CA MET A 50 6.55 14.17 0.56
C MET A 50 5.90 15.24 -0.32
N GLU A 51 6.19 16.52 -0.07
CA GLU A 51 5.65 17.60 -0.91
C GLU A 51 6.28 17.62 -2.31
N GLN A 52 7.56 17.31 -2.39
CA GLN A 52 8.33 17.22 -3.62
C GLN A 52 8.89 15.81 -3.77
N LEU A 53 8.97 15.31 -5.00
CA LEU A 53 9.63 14.04 -5.29
C LEU A 53 11.15 14.26 -5.32
N PRO A 54 11.92 13.59 -4.45
CA PRO A 54 13.37 13.58 -4.57
C PRO A 54 13.83 13.14 -5.96
N PRO A 55 14.83 13.80 -6.58
CA PRO A 55 15.32 13.45 -7.92
C PRO A 55 15.75 11.99 -8.06
N GLU A 56 16.23 11.39 -6.96
CA GLU A 56 16.65 9.99 -6.84
C GLU A 56 15.54 8.99 -7.20
N TYR A 57 14.28 9.39 -7.05
CA TYR A 57 13.12 8.55 -7.30
C TYR A 57 12.49 8.77 -8.68
N ILE A 58 12.97 9.73 -9.47
CA ILE A 58 12.46 9.99 -10.82
C ILE A 58 12.97 8.90 -11.76
N VAL A 59 12.07 8.02 -12.22
CA VAL A 59 12.43 6.93 -13.13
C VAL A 59 12.12 7.36 -14.56
N SER A 60 13.17 7.67 -15.33
CA SER A 60 13.05 8.10 -16.73
C SER A 60 13.19 6.97 -17.76
N SER A 61 13.72 5.82 -17.36
CA SER A 61 14.05 4.72 -18.28
C SER A 61 13.26 3.45 -17.98
N LYS A 62 12.98 2.65 -19.02
CA LYS A 62 12.32 1.34 -18.93
C LYS A 62 13.13 0.28 -18.15
N LYS A 63 14.37 0.56 -17.75
CA LYS A 63 15.13 -0.36 -16.90
C LYS A 63 14.57 -0.28 -15.49
N GLN A 64 13.82 -1.31 -15.09
CA GLN A 64 13.41 -1.51 -13.71
C GLN A 64 14.67 -1.50 -12.84
N HIS A 65 14.90 -0.41 -12.13
CA HIS A 65 15.89 -0.40 -11.06
C HIS A 65 15.26 -1.11 -9.87
N CYS A 66 15.63 -2.37 -9.68
CA CYS A 66 15.25 -3.14 -8.50
C CYS A 66 15.54 -2.32 -7.24
N GLY A 67 14.51 -2.04 -6.43
CA GLY A 67 14.64 -1.38 -5.14
C GLY A 67 14.24 0.11 -5.08
N ILE A 68 13.80 0.73 -6.18
CA ILE A 68 13.14 2.05 -6.13
C ILE A 68 11.68 1.85 -5.71
N PRO A 69 11.22 2.44 -4.60
CA PRO A 69 9.83 2.31 -4.18
C PRO A 69 8.89 2.96 -5.19
N THR A 70 7.71 2.36 -5.36
CA THR A 70 6.62 2.95 -6.13
C THR A 70 5.99 4.08 -5.34
N LEU A 71 6.08 5.30 -5.89
CA LEU A 71 5.59 6.53 -5.28
C LEU A 71 4.55 7.17 -6.20
N HIS A 72 3.39 7.51 -5.67
CA HIS A 72 2.30 8.11 -6.42
C HIS A 72 2.07 9.56 -5.98
N TYR A 73 1.81 10.45 -6.93
CA TYR A 73 1.40 11.82 -6.65
C TYR A 73 -0.13 11.86 -6.47
N CYS A 74 -0.57 12.09 -5.23
CA CYS A 74 -1.95 11.84 -4.81
C CYS A 74 -2.51 12.95 -3.94
N VAL A 75 -3.84 12.99 -3.84
CA VAL A 75 -4.58 13.67 -2.76
C VAL A 75 -5.21 12.61 -1.86
N ALA A 76 -5.15 12.83 -0.54
CA ALA A 76 -5.80 11.94 0.41
C ALA A 76 -7.30 12.24 0.51
N VAL A 77 -8.10 11.18 0.50
CA VAL A 77 -9.56 11.23 0.53
C VAL A 77 -10.10 10.16 1.48
N SER A 78 -11.22 10.45 2.15
CA SER A 78 -11.88 9.43 2.96
C SER A 78 -12.68 8.46 2.09
N ALA A 79 -12.76 7.21 2.53
CA ALA A 79 -13.62 6.21 1.91
C ALA A 79 -15.09 6.66 1.88
N ASP A 80 -15.56 7.32 2.95
CA ASP A 80 -16.91 7.85 3.07
C ASP A 80 -17.21 8.94 2.03
N SER A 81 -16.27 9.87 1.78
CA SER A 81 -16.47 10.93 0.78
C SER A 81 -16.60 10.36 -0.63
N LEU A 82 -15.75 9.39 -0.99
CA LEU A 82 -15.82 8.71 -2.29
C LEU A 82 -17.13 7.96 -2.47
N TYR A 83 -17.54 7.20 -1.46
CA TYR A 83 -18.79 6.43 -1.52
C TYR A 83 -20.02 7.35 -1.53
N SER A 84 -20.04 8.40 -0.70
CA SER A 84 -21.12 9.39 -0.68
C SER A 84 -21.26 10.11 -2.01
N TYR A 85 -20.14 10.44 -2.66
CA TYR A 85 -20.14 10.97 -4.02
C TYR A 85 -20.72 9.96 -5.01
N ALA A 86 -20.34 8.68 -4.93
CA ALA A 86 -20.90 7.64 -5.79
C ALA A 86 -22.42 7.51 -5.64
N VAL A 87 -22.94 7.54 -4.41
CA VAL A 87 -24.37 7.50 -4.12
C VAL A 87 -25.08 8.75 -4.66
N LYS A 88 -24.54 9.95 -4.40
CA LYS A 88 -25.07 11.23 -4.88
C LYS A 88 -25.23 11.26 -6.40
N HIS A 89 -24.31 10.64 -7.12
CA HIS A 89 -24.31 10.57 -8.58
C HIS A 89 -24.95 9.30 -9.15
N SER A 90 -25.65 8.50 -8.31
CA SER A 90 -26.31 7.25 -8.71
C SER A 90 -25.39 6.26 -9.42
N LEU A 91 -24.11 6.21 -9.02
CA LEU A 91 -23.08 5.35 -9.61
C LEU A 91 -23.03 3.96 -8.95
N VAL A 92 -23.71 3.79 -7.83
CA VAL A 92 -23.78 2.53 -7.09
C VAL A 92 -24.95 1.71 -7.62
N HIS A 93 -24.64 0.67 -8.38
CA HIS A 93 -25.63 -0.34 -8.74
C HIS A 93 -25.82 -1.28 -7.56
N LYS A 94 -27.09 -1.62 -7.25
CA LYS A 94 -27.38 -2.70 -6.29
C LYS A 94 -26.95 -4.01 -6.93
N LEU A 95 -25.78 -4.50 -6.52
CA LEU A 95 -25.29 -5.80 -6.92
C LEU A 95 -25.94 -6.83 -5.99
N GLU A 96 -27.00 -7.48 -6.46
CA GLU A 96 -27.70 -8.53 -5.71
C GLU A 96 -26.71 -9.65 -5.33
N GLY A 97 -26.72 -10.07 -4.06
CA GLY A 97 -25.84 -11.14 -3.56
C GLY A 97 -24.42 -10.73 -3.19
N HIS A 98 -24.04 -9.46 -3.33
CA HIS A 98 -22.72 -8.97 -2.92
C HIS A 98 -22.73 -8.42 -1.48
N ASN A 99 -21.61 -8.57 -0.76
CA ASN A 99 -21.46 -7.98 0.55
C ASN A 99 -21.34 -6.44 0.48
N VAL A 100 -21.66 -5.77 1.59
CA VAL A 100 -21.72 -4.30 1.68
C VAL A 100 -20.37 -3.65 1.33
N GLU A 101 -19.26 -4.27 1.72
CA GLU A 101 -17.91 -3.77 1.45
C GLU A 101 -17.56 -3.78 -0.04
N THR A 102 -17.95 -4.84 -0.76
CA THR A 102 -17.74 -4.93 -2.21
C THR A 102 -18.54 -3.87 -2.94
N VAL A 103 -19.82 -3.70 -2.59
CA VAL A 103 -20.67 -2.66 -3.18
C VAL A 103 -20.07 -1.28 -2.92
N ARG A 104 -19.57 -1.05 -1.70
CA ARG A 104 -18.90 0.19 -1.32
C ARG A 104 -17.65 0.44 -2.16
N TYR A 105 -16.75 -0.54 -2.27
CA TYR A 105 -15.54 -0.44 -3.06
C TYR A 105 -15.81 -0.22 -4.56
N CYS A 106 -16.76 -0.95 -5.14
CA CYS A 106 -17.21 -0.72 -6.51
C CYS A 106 -17.75 0.71 -6.70
N GLY A 107 -18.53 1.23 -5.75
CA GLY A 107 -18.98 2.61 -5.75
C GLY A 107 -17.82 3.61 -5.79
N MET A 108 -16.79 3.40 -4.96
CA MET A 108 -15.59 4.25 -4.96
C MET A 108 -14.85 4.20 -6.31
N LEU A 109 -14.70 3.03 -6.93
CA LEU A 109 -14.10 2.91 -8.27
C LEU A 109 -14.90 3.68 -9.33
N GLN A 110 -16.23 3.61 -9.28
CA GLN A 110 -17.09 4.39 -10.19
C GLN A 110 -16.99 5.90 -9.95
N ALA A 111 -16.87 6.33 -8.69
CA ALA A 111 -16.59 7.73 -8.35
C ALA A 111 -15.28 8.20 -9.02
N ILE A 112 -14.20 7.42 -8.91
CA ILE A 112 -12.93 7.75 -9.59
C ILE A 112 -13.09 7.79 -11.10
N HIS A 113 -13.82 6.85 -11.70
CA HIS A 113 -14.09 6.87 -13.13
C HIS A 113 -14.84 8.15 -13.56
N LYS A 114 -15.83 8.58 -12.79
CA LYS A 114 -16.55 9.84 -13.04
C LYS A 114 -15.63 11.06 -12.88
N LEU A 115 -14.80 11.10 -11.86
CA LEU A 115 -13.81 12.18 -11.66
C LEU A 115 -12.80 12.24 -12.80
N LYS A 116 -12.36 11.09 -13.32
CA LYS A 116 -11.52 10.98 -14.52
C LYS A 116 -12.19 11.59 -15.75
N GLN A 117 -13.48 11.35 -15.93
CA GLN A 117 -14.25 11.98 -17.03
C GLN A 117 -14.35 13.49 -16.86
N LEU A 118 -14.64 13.98 -15.65
CA LEU A 118 -14.80 15.41 -15.37
C LEU A 118 -13.48 16.18 -15.51
N SER A 119 -12.39 15.60 -15.04
CA SER A 119 -11.06 16.23 -15.07
C SER A 119 -10.35 16.09 -16.41
N GLY A 120 -10.77 15.13 -17.26
CA GLY A 120 -10.03 14.78 -18.49
C GLY A 120 -8.66 14.14 -18.22
N ALA A 121 -8.44 13.69 -16.99
CA ALA A 121 -7.17 13.22 -16.46
C ALA A 121 -7.27 11.74 -16.05
N ILE A 122 -6.18 10.99 -16.24
CA ILE A 122 -6.03 9.66 -15.62
C ILE A 122 -6.01 9.86 -14.11
N LEU A 123 -6.86 9.11 -13.41
CA LEU A 123 -6.90 9.04 -11.96
C LEU A 123 -6.96 7.57 -11.56
N LEU A 124 -6.29 7.21 -10.47
CA LEU A 124 -6.24 5.88 -9.90
C LEU A 124 -6.66 5.96 -8.43
N LEU A 125 -7.33 4.90 -7.95
CA LEU A 125 -7.60 4.71 -6.54
C LEU A 125 -6.48 3.86 -5.95
N GLU A 126 -5.81 4.36 -4.91
CA GLU A 126 -4.69 3.68 -4.28
C GLU A 126 -4.90 3.59 -2.77
N GLU A 127 -4.33 2.55 -2.16
CA GLU A 127 -4.25 2.40 -0.72
C GLU A 127 -2.87 2.85 -0.22
N PRO A 128 -2.81 3.74 0.79
CA PRO A 128 -1.53 4.13 1.37
C PRO A 128 -0.86 2.94 2.05
N LEU A 129 0.47 2.84 1.94
CA LEU A 129 1.23 1.79 2.64
C LEU A 129 1.16 1.90 4.17
N TRP A 130 0.88 3.09 4.70
CA TRP A 130 0.61 3.25 6.13
C TRP A 130 -0.89 3.06 6.41
N LYS A 131 -1.21 2.37 7.51
CA LYS A 131 -2.59 2.26 7.99
C LYS A 131 -2.98 3.55 8.71
N ALA A 132 -3.64 4.45 8.01
CA ALA A 132 -4.55 5.41 8.63
C ALA A 132 -5.95 4.83 8.46
N ASP A 133 -6.73 4.79 9.53
CA ASP A 133 -7.87 3.87 9.65
C ASP A 133 -8.91 3.99 8.51
N ASP A 134 -9.00 5.11 7.76
CA ASP A 134 -9.97 5.26 6.67
C ASP A 134 -9.53 6.17 5.49
N SER A 135 -8.25 6.20 5.12
CA SER A 135 -7.76 7.07 4.03
C SER A 135 -7.41 6.31 2.75
N PHE A 136 -8.09 6.63 1.65
CA PHE A 136 -7.68 6.27 0.29
C PHE A 136 -6.90 7.42 -0.34
N LEU A 137 -6.22 7.13 -1.45
CA LEU A 137 -5.47 8.10 -2.23
C LEU A 137 -6.05 8.16 -3.65
N VAL A 138 -6.29 9.38 -4.14
CA VAL A 138 -6.57 9.62 -5.55
C VAL A 138 -5.27 10.00 -6.23
N ALA A 139 -4.68 9.05 -6.96
CA ALA A 139 -3.39 9.21 -7.61
C ALA A 139 -3.54 9.70 -9.06
N ARG A 140 -2.66 10.63 -9.46
CA ARG A 140 -2.61 11.17 -10.82
C ARG A 140 -1.64 10.40 -11.72
N TYR A 141 -0.46 10.10 -11.17
CA TYR A 141 0.63 9.38 -11.81
C TYR A 141 1.62 8.86 -10.76
N SER A 142 2.50 7.97 -11.17
CA SER A 142 3.58 7.44 -10.35
C SER A 142 4.93 8.04 -10.73
N ASN A 143 5.94 7.84 -9.92
CA ASN A 143 7.33 8.19 -10.24
C ASN A 143 7.88 7.44 -11.47
N TYR A 144 7.26 6.31 -11.84
CA TYR A 144 7.55 5.56 -13.06
C TYR A 144 6.85 6.11 -14.30
N SER A 145 5.69 6.77 -14.14
CA SER A 145 4.97 7.41 -15.25
C SER A 145 5.16 8.92 -15.31
N TYR A 146 5.86 9.52 -14.34
CA TYR A 146 6.11 10.96 -14.22
C TYR A 146 6.57 11.60 -15.54
N SER A 147 7.60 11.02 -16.17
CA SER A 147 8.17 11.53 -17.42
C SER A 147 7.16 11.50 -18.58
N TYR A 148 6.31 10.47 -18.65
CA TYR A 148 5.24 10.41 -19.65
C TYR A 148 4.19 11.49 -19.40
N HIS A 149 3.81 11.72 -18.14
CA HIS A 149 2.81 12.72 -17.78
C HIS A 149 3.29 14.15 -18.04
N MET A 150 4.54 14.46 -17.71
CA MET A 150 5.12 15.80 -17.93
C MET A 150 5.32 16.14 -19.41
N ASN A 151 5.54 15.14 -20.26
CA ASN A 151 5.76 15.33 -21.69
C ASN A 151 4.48 15.24 -22.54
N LYS A 152 3.33 14.89 -21.94
CA LYS A 152 2.07 14.72 -22.66
C LYS A 152 1.44 16.08 -22.98
N LYS A 153 1.57 16.51 -24.24
CA LYS A 153 0.91 17.73 -24.75
C LYS A 153 -0.61 17.63 -24.57
N GLY A 154 -1.21 18.69 -24.04
CA GLY A 154 -2.66 18.80 -23.84
C GLY A 154 -3.21 18.06 -22.62
N ALA A 155 -2.35 17.52 -21.74
CA ALA A 155 -2.81 17.03 -20.44
C ALA A 155 -3.31 18.21 -19.58
N PRO A 156 -4.43 18.06 -18.85
CA PRO A 156 -4.86 19.07 -17.89
C PRO A 156 -3.79 19.29 -16.81
N PRO A 157 -3.55 20.54 -16.37
CA PRO A 157 -2.58 20.84 -15.32
C PRO A 157 -3.04 20.23 -13.99
N ASP A 158 -2.09 19.77 -13.18
CA ASP A 158 -2.39 19.02 -11.96
C ASP A 158 -3.24 19.83 -10.96
N ASP A 159 -2.99 21.13 -10.83
CA ASP A 159 -3.80 22.02 -9.98
C ASP A 159 -5.27 21.98 -10.37
N ARG A 160 -5.59 22.05 -11.65
CA ARG A 160 -6.98 21.99 -12.14
C ARG A 160 -7.61 20.63 -11.89
N VAL A 161 -6.84 19.55 -12.01
CA VAL A 161 -7.32 18.19 -11.74
C VAL A 161 -7.65 18.04 -10.26
N PHE A 162 -6.74 18.44 -9.38
CA PHE A 162 -6.95 18.34 -7.95
C PHE A 162 -7.96 19.35 -7.40
N ASP A 163 -8.15 20.50 -8.04
CA ASP A 163 -9.25 21.42 -7.73
C ASP A 163 -10.61 20.76 -7.94
N ILE A 164 -10.78 20.03 -9.04
CA ILE A 164 -12.00 19.25 -9.29
C ILE A 164 -12.17 18.20 -8.21
N VAL A 165 -11.12 17.41 -7.91
CA VAL A 165 -11.19 16.37 -6.86
C VAL A 165 -11.56 16.97 -5.50
N ARG A 166 -10.92 18.08 -5.11
CA ARG A 166 -11.20 18.78 -3.84
C ARG A 166 -12.62 19.29 -3.77
N ARG A 167 -13.11 19.91 -4.84
CA ARG A 167 -14.47 20.43 -4.92
C ARG A 167 -15.53 19.34 -4.87
N GLU A 168 -15.36 18.28 -5.67
CA GLU A 168 -16.34 17.20 -5.78
C GLU A 168 -16.40 16.32 -4.52
N LEU A 169 -15.26 16.08 -3.87
CA LEU A 169 -15.16 15.23 -2.68
C LEU A 169 -15.13 16.00 -1.35
N ALA A 170 -15.25 17.33 -1.40
CA ALA A 170 -15.16 18.24 -0.26
C ALA A 170 -13.92 17.99 0.63
N THR A 171 -12.76 17.72 0.01
CA THR A 171 -11.48 17.53 0.72
C THR A 171 -10.61 18.77 0.65
N THR A 172 -9.90 19.06 1.74
CA THR A 172 -8.91 20.14 1.84
C THR A 172 -7.47 19.63 1.68
N SER A 173 -7.30 18.33 1.42
CA SER A 173 -5.98 17.71 1.31
C SER A 173 -5.19 18.27 0.13
N THR A 174 -3.94 18.64 0.39
CA THR A 174 -2.98 19.08 -0.62
C THR A 174 -2.33 17.88 -1.29
N PRO A 175 -2.04 17.92 -2.59
CA PRO A 175 -1.39 16.81 -3.27
C PRO A 175 0.04 16.61 -2.76
N LYS A 176 0.40 15.36 -2.47
CA LYS A 176 1.72 14.94 -1.99
C LYS A 176 2.13 13.63 -2.66
N TRP A 177 3.38 13.24 -2.51
CA TRP A 177 3.92 11.97 -2.92
C TRP A 177 3.77 10.95 -1.82
N TYR A 178 3.12 9.83 -2.12
CA TYR A 178 2.84 8.75 -1.19
C TYR A 178 3.51 7.47 -1.65
N GLN A 179 4.05 6.69 -0.72
CA GLN A 179 4.39 5.30 -0.98
C GLN A 179 3.13 4.44 -0.87
N ILE A 180 2.86 3.67 -1.92
CA ILE A 180 1.69 2.77 -1.98
C ILE A 180 2.10 1.34 -1.60
N ALA A 181 1.13 0.53 -1.18
CA ALA A 181 1.35 -0.90 -1.02
C ALA A 181 1.42 -1.56 -2.40
N GLU A 182 2.48 -2.34 -2.65
CA GLU A 182 2.61 -3.19 -3.85
C GLU A 182 1.84 -4.49 -3.71
#